data_AF-A0A1V2FXG1-F1
#
_entry.id   AF-A0A1V2FXG1-F1
#
_cell.length_a   1.000
_cell.length_b   1.000
_cell.length_c   1.000
_cell.angle_alpha   90.00
_cell.angle_beta   90.00
_cell.angle_gamma   90.00
#
_symmetry.space_group_name_H-M   'P 1'
#
loop_
_entity.id
_entity.type
_entity.pdbx_description
1 polymer ?
#
loop_
_entity_poly.entity_id
_entity_poly.type
_entity_poly.pdbx_seq_one_letter_code
_entity_poly.pdbx_strand_id
1 'polypeptide(L)'
;MTTQRSPGLFRRLAHGSLVKQILVGLVLGILLAWISKPAAEAVGLLGTLFVGALKAVAPILVLMLVMASIANHQHGQKTNIRPILFLYLLGTFSAALAAVVFSFAFPSTLHLSSSAGDISPPSGIVEVMRGLVMSMVSNPIDALLKGNYIGILVWAIGLGFALRHGNETTKNLINDMSNAVTFMVKLVIRFAPIGIFGL
;
A
#
# COMPACT_ATOMS: atom_id res chain seq x y z
N MET A 1 16.06 37.06 27.69
CA MET A 1 15.61 37.34 26.32
C MET A 1 14.97 36.08 25.75
N THR A 2 13.64 36.03 25.73
CA THR A 2 12.86 34.93 25.16
C THR A 2 12.64 35.20 23.67
N THR A 3 13.44 34.59 22.81
CA THR A 3 13.22 34.62 21.36
C THR A 3 11.97 33.82 21.02
N GLN A 4 10.83 34.51 20.89
CA GLN A 4 9.64 33.97 20.24
C GLN A 4 9.98 33.65 18.77
N ARG A 5 10.23 32.36 18.47
CA ARG A 5 10.28 31.87 17.09
C ARG A 5 8.84 31.82 16.56
N SER A 6 8.52 32.68 15.59
CA SER A 6 7.27 32.66 14.82
C SER A 6 6.89 31.22 14.42
N PRO A 7 5.61 30.84 14.49
CA PRO A 7 5.17 29.54 14.04
C PRO A 7 5.25 29.53 12.50
N GLY A 8 6.36 29.06 11.95
CA GLY A 8 6.54 28.96 10.51
C GLY A 8 5.41 28.16 9.86
N LEU A 9 5.00 28.56 8.65
CA LEU A 9 4.04 27.86 7.79
C LEU A 9 4.32 26.35 7.72
N PHE A 10 5.60 25.97 7.70
CA PHE A 10 6.07 24.58 7.78
C PHE A 10 5.59 23.83 9.03
N ARG A 11 5.47 24.47 10.19
CA ARG A 11 5.00 23.84 11.44
C ARG A 11 3.48 23.64 11.44
N ARG A 12 2.72 24.56 10.81
CA ARG A 12 1.26 24.39 10.62
C ARG A 12 0.94 23.34 9.56
N LEU A 13 1.73 23.27 8.49
CA LEU A 13 1.72 22.17 7.51
C LEU A 13 2.23 20.84 8.12
N ALA A 14 3.10 20.85 9.12
CA ALA A 14 3.54 19.62 9.80
C ALA A 14 2.51 19.06 10.81
N HIS A 15 1.64 19.90 11.38
CA HIS A 15 0.66 19.49 12.41
C HIS A 15 -0.81 19.45 11.96
N GLY A 16 -1.12 19.83 10.71
CA GLY A 16 -2.47 19.72 10.15
C GLY A 16 -2.90 18.27 9.87
N SER A 17 -4.21 18.05 9.71
CA SER A 17 -4.76 16.75 9.29
C SER A 17 -4.23 16.38 7.90
N LEU A 18 -3.53 15.25 7.81
CA LEU A 18 -2.94 14.75 6.56
C LEU A 18 -4.01 14.53 5.48
N VAL A 19 -5.22 14.10 5.87
CA VAL A 19 -6.36 13.96 4.95
C VAL A 19 -6.72 15.29 4.30
N LYS A 20 -6.77 16.38 5.07
CA LYS A 20 -7.06 17.72 4.53
C LYS A 20 -5.98 18.18 3.56
N GLN A 21 -4.72 17.83 3.81
CA GLN A 21 -3.60 18.19 2.95
C GLN A 21 -3.64 17.43 1.62
N ILE A 22 -3.98 16.14 1.67
CA ILE A 22 -4.22 15.34 0.47
C ILE A 22 -5.34 15.95 -0.37
N LEU A 23 -6.46 16.34 0.25
CA LEU A 23 -7.57 16.99 -0.45
C LEU A 23 -7.14 18.31 -1.11
N VAL A 24 -6.37 19.13 -0.41
CA VAL A 24 -5.83 20.38 -0.99
C VAL A 24 -4.89 20.09 -2.16
N GLY A 25 -3.98 19.11 -2.02
CA GLY A 25 -3.08 18.69 -3.11
C GLY A 25 -3.84 18.22 -4.34
N LEU A 26 -4.88 17.39 -4.14
CA LEU A 26 -5.75 16.92 -5.21
C LEU A 26 -6.47 18.07 -5.93
N VAL A 27 -7.10 18.99 -5.18
CA VAL A 27 -7.82 20.13 -5.77
C VAL A 27 -6.85 21.03 -6.54
N LEU A 28 -5.66 21.30 -6.00
CA LEU A 28 -4.64 22.10 -6.68
C LEU A 28 -4.11 21.41 -7.94
N GLY A 29 -3.95 20.08 -7.92
CA GLY A 29 -3.51 19.30 -9.09
C GLY A 29 -4.53 19.38 -10.22
N ILE A 30 -5.80 19.20 -9.90
CA ILE A 30 -6.92 19.33 -10.85
C ILE A 30 -6.97 20.75 -11.45
N LEU A 31 -6.86 21.79 -10.60
CA LEU A 31 -6.86 23.18 -11.08
C LEU A 31 -5.67 23.47 -11.99
N LEU A 32 -4.49 22.97 -11.65
CA LEU A 32 -3.28 23.16 -12.45
C LEU A 32 -3.39 22.46 -13.81
N ALA A 33 -3.90 21.23 -13.84
CA ALA A 33 -4.16 20.50 -15.08
C ALA A 33 -5.21 21.20 -15.96
N TRP A 34 -6.20 21.85 -15.36
CA TRP A 34 -7.21 22.61 -16.10
C TRP A 34 -6.67 23.92 -16.68
N ILE A 35 -5.79 24.62 -15.94
CA ILE A 35 -5.20 25.90 -16.39
C ILE A 35 -4.07 25.69 -17.40
N SER A 36 -3.18 24.72 -17.18
CA SER A 36 -2.01 24.49 -18.02
C SER A 36 -1.58 23.03 -18.00
N LYS A 37 -1.88 22.33 -19.10
CA LYS A 37 -1.44 20.94 -19.32
C LYS A 37 0.09 20.78 -19.31
N PRO A 38 0.90 21.66 -19.95
CA PRO A 38 2.37 21.55 -19.89
C PRO A 38 2.94 21.68 -18.48
N ALA A 39 2.34 22.54 -17.65
CA ALA A 39 2.74 22.65 -16.25
C ALA A 39 2.40 21.39 -15.45
N ALA A 40 1.25 20.76 -15.73
CA ALA A 40 0.84 19.52 -15.07
C ALA A 40 1.79 18.35 -15.40
N GLU A 41 2.18 18.22 -16.66
CA GLU A 41 3.15 17.20 -17.09
C GLU A 41 4.51 17.37 -16.39
N ALA A 42 4.98 18.61 -16.21
CA ALA A 42 6.23 18.89 -15.49
C ALA A 42 6.16 18.49 -14.01
N VAL A 43 5.02 18.73 -13.35
CA VAL A 43 4.79 18.33 -11.95
C VAL A 43 4.56 16.81 -11.84
N GLY A 44 4.21 16.13 -12.93
CA GLY A 44 4.07 14.67 -13.04
C GLY A 44 5.24 13.85 -12.48
N LEU A 45 6.45 14.41 -12.52
CA LEU A 45 7.64 13.82 -11.89
C LEU A 45 7.45 13.60 -10.37
N LEU A 46 6.76 14.50 -9.68
CA LEU A 46 6.50 14.38 -8.25
C LEU A 46 5.56 13.22 -7.93
N GLY A 47 4.53 13.02 -8.75
CA GLY A 47 3.59 11.91 -8.61
C GLY A 47 4.25 10.56 -8.88
N THR A 48 5.04 10.46 -9.95
CA THR A 48 5.79 9.24 -10.27
C THR A 48 6.83 8.89 -9.20
N LEU A 49 7.55 9.89 -8.67
CA LEU A 49 8.49 9.70 -7.56
C LEU A 49 7.78 9.24 -6.29
N PHE A 50 6.61 9.79 -5.99
CA PHE A 50 5.80 9.37 -4.84
C PHE A 50 5.30 7.92 -4.97
N VAL A 51 4.74 7.55 -6.12
CA VAL A 51 4.28 6.17 -6.36
C VAL A 51 5.45 5.19 -6.34
N GLY A 52 6.61 5.58 -6.90
CA GLY A 52 7.84 4.79 -6.83
C GLY A 52 8.30 4.56 -5.38
N ALA A 53 8.34 5.62 -4.57
CA ALA A 53 8.69 5.52 -3.16
C ALA A 53 7.72 4.63 -2.37
N LEU A 54 6.40 4.76 -2.58
CA LEU A 54 5.39 3.90 -1.95
C LEU A 54 5.55 2.43 -2.36
N LYS A 55 5.74 2.17 -3.66
CA LYS A 55 5.95 0.81 -4.17
C LYS A 55 7.23 0.17 -3.64
N ALA A 56 8.29 0.94 -3.45
CA ALA A 56 9.56 0.44 -2.93
C ALA A 56 9.46 0.00 -1.46
N VAL A 57 8.74 0.76 -0.63
CA VAL A 57 8.67 0.48 0.81
C VAL A 57 7.61 -0.57 1.19
N ALA A 58 6.56 -0.73 0.38
CA ALA A 58 5.43 -1.57 0.73
C ALA A 58 5.76 -3.08 0.88
N PRO A 59 6.50 -3.73 -0.04
CA PRO A 59 6.89 -5.15 0.09
C PRO A 59 7.63 -5.46 1.40
N ILE A 60 8.58 -4.60 1.76
CA ILE A 60 9.41 -4.76 2.97
C ILE A 60 8.55 -4.57 4.22
N LEU A 61 7.65 -3.57 4.21
CA LEU A 61 6.71 -3.35 5.31
C LEU A 61 5.83 -4.56 5.56
N VAL A 62 5.25 -5.15 4.51
CA VAL A 62 4.38 -6.33 4.65
C VAL A 62 5.15 -7.51 5.23
N LEU A 63 6.36 -7.79 4.73
CA LEU A 63 7.21 -8.86 5.25
C LEU A 63 7.47 -8.69 6.75
N MET A 64 7.95 -7.51 7.15
CA MET A 64 8.37 -7.25 8.53
C MET A 64 7.19 -7.20 9.50
N LEU A 65 6.09 -6.54 9.15
CA LEU A 65 4.91 -6.42 10.01
C LEU A 65 4.26 -7.78 10.26
N VAL A 66 4.08 -8.58 9.20
CA VAL A 66 3.41 -9.89 9.33
C VAL A 66 4.31 -10.85 10.11
N MET A 67 5.61 -10.87 9.83
CA MET A 67 6.58 -11.67 10.58
C MET A 67 6.60 -11.30 12.06
N ALA A 68 6.69 -9.99 12.38
CA ALA A 68 6.66 -9.50 13.76
C ALA A 68 5.35 -9.87 14.47
N SER A 69 4.21 -9.65 13.83
CA SER A 69 2.89 -9.98 14.40
C SER A 69 2.76 -11.45 14.77
N ILE A 70 3.22 -12.36 13.88
CA ILE A 70 3.12 -13.81 14.09
C ILE A 70 4.14 -14.29 15.12
N ALA A 71 5.38 -13.78 15.08
CA ALA A 71 6.44 -14.16 16.03
C ALA A 71 6.06 -13.79 17.49
N ASN A 72 5.34 -12.68 17.67
CA ASN A 72 4.89 -12.21 18.99
C ASN A 72 3.51 -12.74 19.42
N HIS A 73 2.82 -13.49 18.56
CA HIS A 73 1.48 -13.98 18.88
C HIS A 73 1.54 -15.06 19.99
N GLN A 74 0.91 -14.81 21.13
CA GLN A 74 0.87 -15.76 22.26
C GLN A 74 -0.31 -16.73 22.16
N HIS A 75 -0.10 -17.99 22.58
CA HIS A 75 -1.18 -18.98 22.66
C HIS A 75 -2.22 -18.55 23.71
N GLY A 76 -3.51 -18.62 23.35
CA GLY A 76 -4.62 -18.27 24.24
C GLY A 76 -5.17 -16.84 24.11
N GLN A 77 -4.52 -15.99 23.32
CA GLN A 77 -5.09 -14.69 22.93
C GLN A 77 -6.32 -14.91 22.04
N LYS A 78 -7.48 -14.40 22.46
CA LYS A 78 -8.72 -14.47 21.65
C LYS A 78 -8.55 -13.62 20.40
N THR A 79 -8.44 -14.26 19.25
CA THR A 79 -8.45 -13.57 17.96
C THR A 79 -9.88 -13.51 17.43
N ASN A 80 -10.41 -12.31 17.17
CA ASN A 80 -11.75 -12.12 16.58
C ASN A 80 -11.76 -12.39 15.06
N ILE A 81 -11.03 -13.40 14.59
CA ILE A 81 -10.84 -13.68 13.15
C ILE A 81 -12.14 -14.06 12.46
N ARG A 82 -13.01 -14.85 13.11
CA ARG A 82 -14.26 -15.33 12.49
C ARG A 82 -15.19 -14.16 12.06
N PRO A 83 -15.53 -13.19 12.94
CA PRO A 83 -16.29 -12.01 12.51
C PRO A 83 -15.59 -11.22 11.40
N ILE A 84 -14.27 -11.04 11.47
CA ILE A 84 -13.51 -10.29 10.46
C ILE A 84 -13.62 -10.98 9.09
N LEU A 85 -13.46 -12.29 9.03
CA LEU A 85 -13.57 -13.05 7.77
C LEU A 85 -14.99 -12.97 7.20
N PHE A 86 -16.01 -13.06 8.05
CA PHE A 86 -17.40 -12.92 7.61
C PHE A 86 -17.67 -11.52 7.04
N LEU A 87 -17.26 -10.46 7.76
CA LEU A 87 -17.40 -9.08 7.30
C LEU A 87 -16.60 -8.83 6.02
N TYR A 88 -15.41 -9.42 5.89
CA TYR A 88 -14.58 -9.29 4.69
C TYR A 88 -15.23 -9.96 3.47
N LEU A 89 -15.73 -11.18 3.64
CA LEU A 89 -16.40 -11.92 2.56
C LEU A 89 -17.67 -11.20 2.12
N LEU A 90 -18.51 -10.80 3.08
CA LEU A 90 -19.76 -10.08 2.80
C LEU A 90 -19.48 -8.71 2.17
N GLY A 91 -18.57 -7.93 2.74
CA GLY A 91 -18.24 -6.59 2.25
C GLY A 91 -17.63 -6.61 0.84
N THR A 92 -16.67 -7.50 0.59
CA THR A 92 -16.01 -7.61 -0.72
C THR A 92 -16.98 -8.14 -1.77
N PHE A 93 -17.81 -9.15 -1.42
CA PHE A 93 -18.80 -9.69 -2.34
C PHE A 93 -19.89 -8.67 -2.67
N SER A 94 -20.43 -7.96 -1.67
CA SER A 94 -21.42 -6.90 -1.89
C SER A 94 -20.84 -5.74 -2.71
N ALA A 95 -19.59 -5.34 -2.48
CA ALA A 95 -18.92 -4.32 -3.28
C ALA A 95 -18.71 -4.76 -4.74
N ALA A 96 -18.27 -6.01 -4.96
CA ALA A 96 -18.11 -6.57 -6.30
C ALA A 96 -19.45 -6.66 -7.03
N LEU A 97 -20.50 -7.14 -6.37
CA LEU A 97 -21.85 -7.20 -6.95
C LEU A 97 -22.35 -5.80 -7.33
N ALA A 98 -22.20 -4.82 -6.44
CA ALA A 98 -22.56 -3.43 -6.73
C ALA A 98 -21.77 -2.89 -7.93
N ALA A 99 -20.45 -3.10 -7.98
CA ALA A 99 -19.61 -2.66 -9.09
C ALA A 99 -20.06 -3.27 -10.42
N VAL A 100 -20.40 -4.55 -10.45
CA VAL A 100 -20.91 -5.23 -11.66
C VAL A 100 -22.26 -4.63 -12.09
N VAL A 101 -23.21 -4.43 -11.16
CA VAL A 101 -24.52 -3.84 -11.47
C VAL A 101 -24.36 -2.43 -12.03
N PHE A 102 -23.56 -1.58 -11.39
CA PHE A 102 -23.30 -0.21 -11.87
C PHE A 102 -22.53 -0.19 -13.20
N SER A 103 -21.61 -1.13 -13.41
CA SER A 103 -20.87 -1.25 -14.67
C SER A 103 -21.79 -1.57 -15.85
N PHE A 104 -22.88 -2.32 -15.64
CA PHE A 104 -23.89 -2.57 -16.67
C PHE A 104 -24.91 -1.43 -16.77
N ALA A 105 -25.26 -0.76 -15.67
CA ALA A 105 -26.20 0.36 -15.67
C ALA A 105 -25.61 1.63 -16.33
N PHE A 106 -24.30 1.87 -16.18
CA PHE A 106 -23.59 3.02 -16.74
C PHE A 106 -22.32 2.55 -17.47
N PRO A 107 -22.44 2.01 -18.70
CA PRO A 107 -21.29 1.52 -19.44
C PRO A 107 -20.34 2.67 -19.79
N SER A 108 -19.13 2.64 -19.22
CA SER A 108 -18.06 3.60 -19.50
C SER A 108 -17.13 3.04 -20.58
N THR A 109 -17.03 3.71 -21.73
CA THR A 109 -16.04 3.37 -22.76
C THR A 109 -14.69 4.02 -22.43
N LEU A 110 -13.73 3.23 -21.98
CA LEU A 110 -12.34 3.66 -21.83
C LEU A 110 -11.65 3.60 -23.20
N HIS A 111 -11.34 4.75 -23.79
CA HIS A 111 -10.48 4.81 -24.97
C HIS A 111 -9.04 4.48 -24.55
N LEU A 112 -8.65 3.20 -24.67
CA LEU A 112 -7.28 2.76 -24.45
C LEU A 112 -6.37 3.42 -25.48
N SER A 113 -5.48 4.31 -25.02
CA SER A 113 -4.32 4.72 -25.80
C SER A 113 -3.51 3.47 -26.18
N SER A 114 -3.21 3.32 -27.46
CA SER A 114 -2.86 2.10 -28.20
C SER A 114 -1.61 1.30 -27.78
N SER A 115 -1.14 1.40 -26.54
CA SER A 115 0.08 0.74 -26.06
C SER A 115 -0.16 -0.52 -25.20
N ALA A 116 -1.41 -0.96 -25.01
CA ALA A 116 -1.76 -2.09 -24.15
C ALA A 116 -1.98 -3.43 -24.90
N GLY A 117 -1.41 -3.57 -26.10
CA GLY A 117 -1.55 -4.81 -26.91
C GLY A 117 -0.82 -6.03 -26.35
N ASP A 118 0.10 -5.86 -25.40
CA ASP A 118 0.97 -6.95 -24.90
C ASP A 118 0.46 -7.63 -23.62
N ILE A 119 -0.65 -7.17 -23.03
CA ILE A 119 -1.23 -7.83 -21.85
C ILE A 119 -2.37 -8.73 -22.33
N SER A 120 -2.04 -9.96 -22.69
CA SER A 120 -3.06 -10.99 -22.87
C SER A 120 -3.78 -11.18 -21.54
N PRO A 121 -5.11 -10.95 -21.46
CA PRO A 121 -5.85 -11.29 -20.27
C PRO A 121 -5.73 -12.80 -20.00
N PRO A 122 -5.70 -13.22 -18.73
CA PRO A 122 -5.68 -14.64 -18.40
C PRO A 122 -6.90 -15.34 -19.00
N SER A 123 -6.66 -16.52 -19.58
CA SER A 123 -7.62 -17.25 -20.40
C SER A 123 -8.70 -17.98 -19.59
N GLY A 124 -8.49 -18.14 -18.27
CA GLY A 124 -9.49 -18.73 -17.38
C GLY A 124 -9.12 -18.76 -15.89
N ILE A 125 -10.09 -19.13 -15.05
CA ILE A 125 -9.93 -19.19 -13.58
C ILE A 125 -8.84 -20.17 -13.13
N VAL A 126 -8.68 -21.29 -13.86
CA VAL A 126 -7.67 -22.31 -13.56
C VAL A 126 -6.26 -21.74 -13.71
N GLU A 127 -6.03 -20.90 -14.72
CA GLU A 127 -4.75 -20.23 -14.94
C GLU A 127 -4.44 -19.24 -13.81
N VAL A 128 -5.44 -18.44 -13.38
CA VAL A 128 -5.30 -17.53 -12.23
C VAL A 128 -4.98 -18.30 -10.96
N MET A 129 -5.70 -19.38 -10.68
CA MET A 129 -5.46 -20.22 -9.51
C MET A 129 -4.07 -20.85 -9.54
N ARG A 130 -3.63 -21.36 -10.70
CA ARG A 130 -2.26 -21.85 -10.89
C ARG A 130 -1.24 -20.75 -10.64
N GLY A 131 -1.46 -19.55 -11.17
CA GLY A 131 -0.60 -18.38 -10.96
C GLY A 131 -0.48 -18.01 -9.49
N LEU A 132 -1.58 -18.05 -8.73
CA LEU A 132 -1.57 -17.80 -7.28
C LEU A 132 -0.75 -18.84 -6.53
N VAL A 133 -0.94 -20.13 -6.81
CA VAL A 133 -0.17 -21.21 -6.17
C VAL A 133 1.32 -21.11 -6.50
N MET A 134 1.67 -20.84 -7.76
CA MET A 134 3.07 -20.64 -8.15
C MET A 134 3.68 -19.39 -7.48
N SER A 135 2.88 -18.35 -7.28
CA SER A 135 3.29 -17.14 -6.56
C SER A 135 3.59 -17.40 -5.08
N MET A 136 2.91 -18.36 -4.45
CA MET A 136 3.16 -18.75 -3.05
C MET A 136 4.54 -19.35 -2.84
N VAL A 137 5.05 -20.10 -3.83
CA VAL A 137 6.34 -20.82 -3.75
C VAL A 137 7.50 -20.06 -4.39
N SER A 138 7.29 -18.79 -4.75
CA SER A 138 8.35 -17.94 -5.30
C SER A 138 9.52 -17.75 -4.33
N ASN A 139 10.73 -17.58 -4.87
CA ASN A 139 11.92 -17.26 -4.07
C ASN A 139 11.69 -15.96 -3.28
N PRO A 140 12.07 -15.87 -1.99
CA PRO A 140 11.75 -14.71 -1.14
C PRO A 140 12.37 -13.41 -1.64
N ILE A 141 13.58 -13.47 -2.21
CA ILE A 141 14.27 -12.30 -2.77
C ILE A 141 13.55 -11.87 -4.05
N ASP A 142 13.24 -12.82 -4.93
CA ASP A 142 12.48 -12.55 -6.15
C ASP A 142 11.10 -11.94 -5.85
N ALA A 143 10.43 -12.45 -4.81
CA ALA A 143 9.12 -11.97 -4.38
C ALA A 143 9.17 -10.51 -3.92
N LEU A 144 10.22 -10.12 -3.18
CA LEU A 144 10.44 -8.74 -2.77
C LEU A 144 10.77 -7.83 -3.95
N LEU A 145 11.64 -8.28 -4.86
CA LEU A 145 12.08 -7.48 -6.02
C LEU A 145 10.93 -7.23 -7.00
N LYS A 146 10.09 -8.23 -7.25
CA LYS A 146 8.95 -8.13 -8.18
C LYS A 146 7.65 -7.65 -7.53
N GLY A 147 7.64 -7.46 -6.21
CA GLY A 147 6.43 -7.07 -5.47
C GLY A 147 5.34 -8.15 -5.49
N ASN A 148 5.72 -9.44 -5.49
CA ASN A 148 4.78 -10.55 -5.36
C ASN A 148 4.29 -10.67 -3.90
N TYR A 149 3.22 -9.96 -3.57
CA TYR A 149 2.65 -9.93 -2.22
C TYR A 149 2.21 -11.30 -1.69
N ILE A 150 1.75 -12.21 -2.56
CA ILE A 150 1.36 -13.57 -2.13
C ILE A 150 2.59 -14.33 -1.61
N GLY A 151 3.70 -14.31 -2.37
CA GLY A 151 4.95 -14.92 -1.94
C GLY A 151 5.50 -14.27 -0.66
N ILE A 152 5.49 -12.94 -0.59
CA ILE A 152 5.93 -12.19 0.60
C ILE A 152 5.14 -12.61 1.84
N LEU A 153 3.83 -12.75 1.74
CA LEU A 153 2.98 -13.19 2.86
C LEU A 153 3.32 -14.61 3.31
N VAL A 154 3.50 -15.55 2.38
CA VAL A 154 3.86 -16.94 2.71
C VAL A 154 5.18 -16.99 3.47
N TRP A 155 6.20 -16.27 2.99
CA TRP A 155 7.50 -16.20 3.66
C TRP A 155 7.43 -15.49 5.01
N ALA A 156 6.69 -14.39 5.11
CA ALA A 156 6.49 -13.67 6.38
C ALA A 156 5.82 -14.57 7.43
N ILE A 157 4.81 -15.35 7.02
CA ILE A 157 4.10 -16.30 7.88
C ILE A 157 5.05 -17.43 8.31
N GLY A 158 5.73 -18.08 7.37
CA GLY A 158 6.65 -19.18 7.66
C GLY A 158 7.78 -18.78 8.60
N LEU A 159 8.44 -17.65 8.31
CA LEU A 159 9.49 -17.11 9.17
C LEU A 159 8.93 -16.65 10.52
N GLY A 160 7.76 -16.01 10.56
CA GLY A 160 7.09 -15.62 11.79
C GLY A 160 6.80 -16.82 12.69
N PHE A 161 6.32 -17.93 12.14
CA PHE A 161 6.09 -19.17 12.89
C PHE A 161 7.40 -19.79 13.42
N ALA A 162 8.46 -19.80 12.63
CA ALA A 162 9.76 -20.27 13.06
C ALA A 162 10.30 -19.42 14.23
N LEU A 163 10.23 -18.09 14.09
CA LEU A 163 10.73 -17.12 15.08
C LEU A 163 9.86 -17.02 16.33
N ARG A 164 8.62 -17.51 16.28
CA ARG A 164 7.73 -17.63 17.46
C ARG A 164 8.35 -18.45 18.59
N HIS A 165 9.16 -19.44 18.24
CA HIS A 165 9.89 -20.30 19.18
C HIS A 165 11.26 -19.71 19.59
N GLY A 166 11.63 -18.56 19.03
CA GLY A 166 12.84 -17.84 19.39
C GLY A 166 12.77 -17.22 20.78
N ASN A 167 13.93 -16.79 21.28
CA ASN A 167 14.02 -16.05 22.54
C ASN A 167 13.43 -14.64 22.42
N GLU A 168 13.16 -14.01 23.56
CA GLU A 168 12.58 -12.66 23.62
C GLU A 168 13.48 -11.61 22.97
N THR A 169 14.80 -11.75 23.06
CA THR A 169 15.75 -10.83 22.39
C THR A 169 15.56 -10.80 20.87
N THR A 170 15.39 -11.96 20.24
CA THR A 170 15.15 -12.06 18.79
C THR A 170 13.81 -11.45 18.41
N LYS A 171 12.76 -11.68 19.21
CA LYS A 171 11.44 -11.09 18.97
C LYS A 171 11.46 -9.58 19.09
N ASN A 172 12.18 -9.04 20.07
CA ASN A 172 12.37 -7.61 20.24
C ASN A 172 13.09 -6.99 19.05
N LEU A 173 14.16 -7.63 18.55
CA LEU A 173 14.84 -7.19 17.33
C LEU A 173 13.89 -7.11 16.12
N ILE A 174 13.06 -8.14 15.91
CA ILE A 174 12.09 -8.17 14.80
C ILE A 174 11.04 -7.04 14.98
N ASN A 175 10.60 -6.78 16.20
CA ASN A 175 9.69 -5.67 16.50
C ASN A 175 10.33 -4.31 16.20
N ASP A 176 11.58 -4.10 16.60
CA ASP A 176 12.31 -2.86 16.34
C ASP A 176 12.51 -2.63 14.84
N MET A 177 12.84 -3.69 14.08
CA MET A 177 12.92 -3.62 12.63
C MET A 177 11.56 -3.27 11.99
N SER A 178 10.47 -3.90 12.45
CA SER A 178 9.12 -3.60 11.99
C SER A 178 8.73 -2.14 12.27
N ASN A 179 9.09 -1.61 13.45
CA ASN A 179 8.88 -0.22 13.82
C ASN A 179 9.70 0.74 12.94
N ALA A 180 10.97 0.41 12.67
CA ALA A 180 11.84 1.21 11.80
C ALA A 180 11.28 1.29 10.37
N VAL A 181 10.84 0.17 9.80
CA VAL A 181 10.21 0.15 8.48
C VAL A 181 8.87 0.91 8.49
N THR A 182 8.06 0.74 9.53
CA THR A 182 6.82 1.51 9.71
C THR A 182 7.08 3.01 9.74
N PHE A 183 8.16 3.45 10.40
CA PHE A 183 8.57 4.85 10.41
C PHE A 183 8.97 5.35 9.01
N MET A 184 9.73 4.57 8.24
CA MET A 184 10.05 4.90 6.84
C MET A 184 8.78 5.06 5.99
N VAL A 185 7.80 4.16 6.15
CA VAL A 185 6.53 4.28 5.41
C VAL A 185 5.74 5.52 5.83
N LYS A 186 5.70 5.84 7.14
CA LYS A 186 5.08 7.08 7.62
C LYS A 186 5.75 8.32 7.02
N LEU A 187 7.07 8.30 6.83
CA LEU A 187 7.81 9.37 6.18
C LEU A 187 7.38 9.53 4.71
N VAL A 188 7.31 8.42 3.96
CA VAL A 188 6.83 8.45 2.56
C VAL A 188 5.39 8.97 2.47
N ILE A 189 4.49 8.48 3.34
CA ILE A 189 3.09 8.95 3.40
C ILE A 189 3.00 10.45 3.74
N ARG A 190 3.96 11.00 4.49
CA ARG A 190 3.98 12.44 4.79
C ARG A 190 4.15 13.31 3.54
N PHE A 191 4.79 12.78 2.51
CA PHE A 191 4.94 13.45 1.20
C PHE A 191 3.73 13.26 0.27
N ALA A 192 2.70 12.50 0.69
CA ALA A 192 1.52 12.24 -0.12
C ALA A 192 0.81 13.48 -0.67
N PRO A 193 0.66 14.62 0.06
CA PRO A 193 0.04 15.82 -0.51
C PRO A 193 0.77 16.35 -1.74
N ILE A 194 2.11 16.26 -1.77
CA ILE A 194 2.94 16.70 -2.89
C ILE A 194 2.89 15.68 -4.02
N GLY A 195 2.92 14.39 -3.68
CA GLY A 195 2.78 13.32 -4.67
C GLY A 195 1.44 13.35 -5.39
N ILE A 196 0.34 13.47 -4.65
CA ILE A 196 -1.03 13.51 -5.20
C ILE A 196 -1.28 14.79 -6.01
N PHE A 197 -0.62 15.90 -5.68
CA PHE A 197 -0.65 17.10 -6.52
C PHE A 197 -0.02 16.89 -7.90
N GLY A 198 0.97 15.99 -8.00
CA GLY A 198 1.63 15.64 -9.25
C GLY A 198 1.13 14.36 -9.92
N LEU A 199 -0.02 13.82 -9.48
CA LEU A 199 -0.70 12.70 -10.16
C LEU A 199 -1.85 13.26 -11.02
#